data_AF-A0A662XC23-F1
#
_entry.id   AF-A0A662XC23-F1
#
_cell.length_a   1.000
_cell.length_b   1.000
_cell.length_c   1.000
_cell.angle_alpha   90.00
_cell.angle_beta   90.00
_cell.angle_gamma   90.00
#
_symmetry.space_group_name_H-M   'P 1'
#
loop_
_entity.id
_entity.type
_entity.pdbx_description
1 polymer ?
#
loop_
_entity_poly.entity_id
_entity_poly.type
_entity_poly.pdbx_seq_one_letter_code
_entity_poly.pdbx_strand_id
1 'polypeptide(L)' 'MANIQEKQPLGLDSGTSLMAQGPTALHGFVADKVEAAMGKSMPQMEVRFNNLSITAKVFASRHSDPKAQLPTLYNSLK' A
#
# COMPACT_ATOMS: atom_id res chain seq x y z
N MET A 1 -1.62 10.03 17.59
CA MET A 1 -2.12 8.82 18.28
C MET A 1 -2.56 7.85 17.19
N ALA A 2 -1.78 6.80 16.94
CA ALA A 2 -2.06 5.87 15.86
C ALA A 2 -3.35 5.10 16.15
N ASN A 3 -4.26 5.06 15.18
CA ASN A 3 -5.52 4.34 15.24
C ASN A 3 -5.22 2.83 15.25
N ILE A 4 -5.29 2.19 16.42
CA ILE A 4 -5.17 0.74 16.56
C ILE A 4 -6.56 0.17 16.23
N GLN A 5 -6.83 0.02 14.94
CA GLN A 5 -7.97 -0.75 14.48
C GLN A 5 -7.71 -2.20 14.93
N GLU A 6 -8.56 -2.74 15.81
CA GLU A 6 -8.48 -4.16 16.18
C GLU A 6 -8.50 -5.00 14.90
N LYS A 7 -7.37 -5.66 14.61
CA LYS A 7 -7.18 -6.47 13.41
C LYS A 7 -8.00 -7.74 13.58
N GLN A 8 -9.20 -7.76 13.00
CA GLN A 8 -10.02 -8.97 12.96
C GLN A 8 -9.20 -10.13 12.37
N PRO A 9 -9.26 -11.34 12.98
CA PRO A 9 -8.47 -12.47 12.49
C PRO A 9 -8.78 -12.74 11.02
N LEU A 10 -7.74 -12.87 10.20
CA LEU A 10 -7.89 -13.29 8.81
C LEU A 10 -8.36 -14.75 8.76
N GLY A 11 -9.29 -15.06 7.87
CA GLY A 11 -9.65 -16.44 7.59
C GLY A 11 -8.55 -17.12 6.77
N LEU A 12 -8.02 -18.23 7.28
CA LEU A 12 -6.90 -18.97 6.69
C LEU A 12 -7.34 -20.26 5.99
N ASP A 13 -8.64 -20.50 5.91
CA ASP A 13 -9.28 -21.70 5.38
C ASP A 13 -9.28 -21.76 3.84
N SER A 14 -9.21 -20.61 3.17
CA SER A 14 -9.26 -20.51 1.71
C SER A 14 -8.66 -19.20 1.22
N GLY A 15 -8.25 -19.16 -0.06
CA GLY A 15 -7.76 -17.92 -0.69
C GLY A 15 -8.82 -16.82 -0.73
N THR A 16 -10.10 -17.19 -0.90
CA THR A 16 -11.22 -16.24 -0.86
C THR A 16 -11.39 -15.63 0.53
N SER A 17 -11.33 -16.45 1.58
CA SER A 17 -11.42 -16.02 2.98
C SER A 17 -10.26 -15.10 3.37
N LEU A 18 -9.05 -15.42 2.88
CA LEU A 18 -7.84 -14.63 3.08
C LEU A 18 -7.95 -13.22 2.47
N MET A 19 -8.64 -13.10 1.34
CA MET A 19 -8.82 -11.84 0.61
C MET A 19 -10.08 -11.07 0.99
N ALA A 20 -10.91 -11.60 1.90
CA ALA A 20 -12.19 -10.97 2.29
C ALA A 20 -12.01 -9.57 2.89
N GLN A 21 -10.92 -9.33 3.61
CA GLN A 21 -10.55 -8.03 4.17
C GLN A 21 -9.63 -7.20 3.24
N GLY A 22 -9.39 -7.71 2.04
CA GLY A 22 -8.54 -7.09 1.02
C GLY A 22 -7.03 -7.37 1.16
N PRO A 23 -6.24 -7.03 0.13
CA PRO A 23 -4.80 -7.33 0.07
C PRO A 23 -3.99 -6.68 1.19
N THR A 24 -4.35 -5.47 1.62
CA THR A 24 -3.62 -4.74 2.66
C THR A 24 -3.64 -5.46 4.00
N ALA A 25 -4.80 -6.03 4.37
CA ALA A 25 -4.93 -6.79 5.62
C ALA A 25 -4.06 -8.07 5.58
N LEU A 26 -4.04 -8.75 4.42
CA LEU A 26 -3.17 -9.89 4.18
C LEU A 26 -1.68 -9.52 4.28
N HIS A 27 -1.24 -8.48 3.58
CA HIS A 27 0.17 -8.05 3.61
C HIS A 27 0.63 -7.72 5.02
N GLY A 28 -0.19 -7.00 5.80
CA GLY A 28 0.10 -6.72 7.19
C GLY A 28 0.19 -7.99 8.04
N PHE A 29 -0.70 -8.97 7.85
CA PHE A 29 -0.64 -10.24 8.59
C PHE A 29 0.63 -11.03 8.28
N VAL A 30 1.03 -11.10 7.01
CA VAL A 30 2.27 -11.78 6.62
C VAL A 30 3.47 -11.04 7.21
N ALA A 31 3.51 -9.71 7.15
CA ALA A 31 4.58 -8.91 7.74
C ALA A 31 4.72 -9.16 9.25
N ASP A 32 3.61 -9.15 10.01
CA ASP A 32 3.64 -9.42 11.45
C ASP A 32 4.19 -10.82 11.77
N LYS A 33 3.79 -11.83 10.99
CA LYS A 33 4.26 -13.21 11.18
C LYS A 33 5.74 -13.36 10.85
N VAL A 34 6.20 -12.71 9.78
CA VAL A 34 7.61 -12.71 9.38
C VAL A 34 8.46 -11.99 10.41
N GLU A 35 8.03 -10.82 10.89
CA GLU A 35 8.72 -10.06 11.94
C GLU A 35 8.86 -10.87 13.24
N ALA A 36 7.77 -11.53 13.66
CA ALA A 36 7.78 -12.42 14.81
C ALA A 36 8.72 -13.62 14.63
N ALA A 37 8.75 -14.24 13.44
CA ALA A 37 9.64 -15.36 13.13
C ALA A 37 11.11 -14.94 13.06
N MET A 38 11.40 -13.71 12.63
CA MET A 38 12.75 -13.16 12.56
C MET A 38 13.29 -12.71 13.93
N GLY A 39 12.42 -12.48 14.91
CA GLY A 39 12.79 -11.99 16.25
C GLY A 39 13.38 -10.57 16.24
N LYS A 40 13.20 -9.83 15.15
CA LYS A 40 13.67 -8.46 14.95
C LYS A 40 12.73 -7.74 13.99
N SER A 41 12.70 -6.41 14.07
CA SER A 41 11.90 -5.60 13.15
C SER A 41 12.22 -5.91 11.69
N MET A 42 11.18 -5.94 10.85
CA MET A 42 11.30 -6.17 9.42
C MET A 42 12.29 -5.15 8.82
N PRO A 43 13.31 -5.60 8.05
CA PRO A 43 14.20 -4.67 7.38
C PRO A 43 13.44 -3.81 6.38
N GLN A 44 13.94 -2.62 6.10
CA GLN A 44 13.42 -1.75 5.04
C GLN A 44 13.45 -2.53 3.70
N MET A 45 12.28 -2.82 3.14
CA MET A 45 12.17 -3.54 1.87
C MET A 45 12.26 -2.57 0.69
N GLU A 46 13.27 -2.72 -0.16
CA GLU A 46 13.33 -2.05 -1.45
C GLU A 46 12.55 -2.86 -2.48
N VAL A 47 11.42 -2.32 -2.96
CA VAL A 47 10.66 -2.94 -4.06
C VAL A 47 11.12 -2.30 -5.37
N ARG A 48 11.84 -3.07 -6.18
CA ARG A 48 12.32 -2.63 -7.50
C ARG A 48 11.36 -3.12 -8.57
N PHE A 49 10.80 -2.19 -9.33
CA PHE A 49 9.99 -2.51 -10.49
C PHE A 49 10.83 -2.39 -11.76
N ASN A 50 10.74 -3.39 -12.63
CA ASN A 50 11.28 -3.33 -13.99
C ASN A 50 10.10 -3.23 -14.95
N ASN A 51 10.17 -2.29 -15.91
CA ASN A 51 9.13 -2.06 -16.92
C ASN A 51 7.75 -1.66 -16.35
N LEU A 52 7.72 -0.78 -15.33
CA LEU A 52 6.48 -0.24 -14.78
C LEU A 52 5.88 0.86 -15.67
N SER A 53 4.63 0.69 -16.10
CA SER A 53 3.84 1.73 -16.76
C SER A 53 2.70 2.18 -15.83
N ILE A 54 2.65 3.47 -15.50
CA ILE A 54 1.61 4.07 -14.65
C ILE A 54 0.74 4.96 -15.55
N THR A 55 -0.56 4.69 -15.59
CA THR A 55 -1.53 5.47 -16.37
C THR A 55 -2.52 6.15 -15.42
N ALA A 56 -2.68 7.47 -15.56
CA ALA A 56 -3.67 8.24 -14.81
C ALA A 56 -4.46 9.13 -15.76
N LYS A 57 -5.77 9.24 -15.55
CA LYS A 57 -6.63 10.18 -16.28
C LYS A 57 -6.55 11.54 -15.57
N VAL A 58 -5.92 12.52 -16.20
CA VAL A 58 -5.77 13.88 -15.66
C VAL A 58 -6.68 14.86 -16.41
N PHE A 59 -7.25 15.83 -15.69
CA PHE A 59 -8.01 16.93 -16.29
C PHE A 59 -7.08 18.13 -16.42
N ALA A 60 -6.93 18.68 -17.62
CA ALA A 60 -6.21 19.92 -17.84
C ALA A 60 -7.18 21.09 -17.64
N SER A 61 -7.06 21.83 -16.55
CA SER A 61 -7.85 23.04 -16.32
C SER A 61 -7.20 24.26 -16.99
N ARG A 62 -8.04 25.21 -17.41
CA ARG A 62 -7.66 26.43 -18.13
C ARG A 62 -6.66 27.26 -17.30
N HIS A 63 -5.69 27.88 -17.99
CA HIS A 63 -4.52 28.62 -17.48
C HIS A 63 -4.72 29.66 -16.34
N SER A 64 -5.93 29.88 -15.81
CA SER A 64 -6.24 30.92 -14.82
C SER A 64 -6.38 30.44 -13.37
N ASP A 65 -6.30 29.14 -13.08
CA ASP A 65 -6.42 28.63 -11.71
C ASP A 65 -5.07 28.08 -11.19
N PRO A 66 -4.45 28.67 -10.16
CA PRO A 66 -3.20 28.16 -9.58
C PRO A 66 -3.28 26.74 -9.01
N LYS A 67 -4.51 26.24 -8.74
CA LYS A 67 -4.78 24.86 -8.29
C LYS A 67 -4.91 23.85 -9.44
N ALA A 68 -4.88 24.32 -10.69
CA ALA A 68 -5.09 23.55 -11.91
C ALA A 68 -3.79 23.03 -12.56
N GLN A 69 -2.85 22.53 -11.77
CA GLN A 69 -1.59 22.01 -12.32
C GLN A 69 -1.71 20.53 -12.67
N LEU A 70 -0.93 20.09 -13.67
CA LEU A 70 -0.75 18.66 -13.93
C LEU A 70 -0.22 17.99 -12.66
N PRO A 71 -0.77 16.84 -12.25
CA PRO A 71 -0.33 16.20 -11.02
C PRO A 71 1.12 15.73 -11.16
N THR A 72 1.98 16.23 -10.28
CA THR A 72 3.35 15.75 -10.13
C THR A 72 3.33 14.41 -9.38
N LEU A 73 3.85 13.36 -10.01
CA LEU A 73 4.13 12.10 -9.33
C LEU A 73 5.46 12.21 -8.58
N TYR A 74 5.41 12.26 -7.25
CA TYR A 74 6.61 12.19 -6.43
C TYR A 74 7.17 10.77 -6.46
N ASN A 75 8.46 10.62 -6.77
CA ASN A 75 9.17 9.33 -6.78
C ASN A 75 9.58 8.86 -5.36
N SER A 76 8.82 9.25 -4.34
CA SER A 76 9.13 8.94 -2.95
C SER A 76 7.86 8.51 -2.24
N LEU A 77 7.86 7.29 -1.74
CA LEU A 77 6.93 6.86 -0.69
C LEU A 77 7.42 7.52 0.61
N LYS A 78 6.53 8.23 1.31
CA LYS A 78 6.78 8.77 2.64
C LYS A 78 6.39 7.76 3.70
#